data_AF-A0AA35LPH7-F1
#
_entry.id   AF-A0AA35LPH7-F1
#
_cell.length_a   1.000
_cell.length_b   1.000
_cell.length_c   1.000
_cell.angle_alpha   90.00
_cell.angle_beta   90.00
_cell.angle_gamma   90.00
#
_symmetry.space_group_name_H-M   'P 1'
#
loop_
_entity.id
_entity.type
_entity.pdbx_description
1 polymer ?
#
loop_
_entity_poly.entity_id
_entity_poly.type
_entity_poly.pdbx_seq_one_letter_code
_entity_poly.pdbx_strand_id
1 'polypeptide(L)' 'MDSGKVAAVREWSAPRNRKDLQRFLGFANYYRTFIADYAHRTTPLTRLLRPKTPFS' A
#
# COMPACT_ATOMS: atom_id res chain seq x y z
N MET A 1 8.47 -16.74 8.89
CA MET A 1 7.92 -15.45 8.44
C MET A 1 7.11 -14.89 9.59
N ASP A 2 7.37 -13.66 10.01
CA ASP A 2 6.75 -13.03 11.18
C ASP A 2 5.32 -12.60 10.81
N SER A 3 4.37 -13.54 10.95
CA SER A 3 2.98 -13.44 10.49
C SER A 3 2.26 -12.21 11.05
N GLY A 4 2.67 -11.73 12.23
CA GLY A 4 2.06 -10.57 12.90
C GLY A 4 2.38 -9.24 12.23
N LYS A 5 3.56 -9.09 11.61
CA LYS A 5 3.96 -7.81 10.99
C LYS A 5 3.18 -7.52 9.70
N VAL A 6 2.82 -8.56 8.95
CA VAL A 6 2.01 -8.43 7.73
C VAL A 6 0.51 -8.36 8.07
N ALA A 7 0.08 -8.85 9.23
CA ALA A 7 -1.31 -8.78 9.67
C ALA A 7 -1.82 -7.34 9.73
N ALA A 8 -1.03 -6.40 10.25
CA ALA A 8 -1.41 -4.99 10.31
C ALA A 8 -1.63 -4.36 8.93
N VAL A 9 -0.90 -4.81 7.90
CA VAL A 9 -1.13 -4.37 6.50
C VAL A 9 -2.41 -4.99 5.93
N ARG A 10 -2.77 -6.20 6.34
CA ARG A 10 -4.00 -6.90 5.92
C ARG A 10 -5.26 -6.37 6.58
N GLU A 11 -5.16 -5.95 7.84
CA GLU A 11 -6.25 -5.38 8.62
C GLU A 11 -6.54 -3.91 8.26
N TRP A 12 -5.63 -3.27 7.52
CA TRP A 12 -5.79 -1.89 7.10
C TRP A 12 -6.99 -1.72 6.15
N SER A 13 -7.88 -0.79 6.50
CA SER A 13 -9.07 -0.46 5.71
C SER A 13 -8.72 0.02 4.30
N ALA A 14 -9.42 -0.49 3.27
CA ALA A 14 -9.19 -0.08 1.89
C ALA A 14 -9.25 1.46 1.72
N PRO A 15 -8.22 2.09 1.10
CA PRO A 15 -8.16 3.54 0.95
C PRO A 15 -9.26 4.03 0.02
N ARG A 16 -9.99 5.07 0.43
CA ARG A 16 -11.13 5.63 -0.31
C ARG A 16 -10.77 6.85 -1.17
N ASN A 17 -9.58 7.39 -0.98
CA ASN A 17 -9.08 8.55 -1.73
C ASN A 17 -7.55 8.49 -1.83
N ARG A 18 -6.98 9.37 -2.66
CA ARG A 18 -5.53 9.45 -2.90
C ARG A 18 -4.72 9.72 -1.62
N LYS A 19 -5.26 10.51 -0.67
CA LYS A 19 -4.58 10.85 0.58
C LYS A 19 -4.48 9.62 1.49
N ASP A 20 -5.55 8.83 1.56
CA ASP A 20 -5.56 7.57 2.30
C ASP A 20 -4.68 6.53 1.62
N LEU A 21 -4.62 6.51 0.28
CA LEU A 21 -3.68 5.64 -0.44
C LEU A 21 -2.22 6.03 -0.18
N GLN A 22 -1.90 7.33 -0.11
CA GLN A 22 -0.56 7.79 0.29
C GLN A 22 -0.21 7.36 1.71
N ARG A 23 -1.14 7.49 2.66
CA ARG A 23 -0.94 7.02 4.05
C ARG A 23 -0.69 5.52 4.09
N PHE A 24 -1.49 4.74 3.37
CA PHE A 24 -1.33 3.30 3.26
C PHE A 24 0.04 2.94 2.66
N LEU A 25 0.47 3.57 1.58
CA LEU A 25 1.76 3.30 0.96
C LEU A 25 2.94 3.70 1.85
N GLY A 26 2.82 4.79 2.62
CA GLY A 26 3.80 5.16 3.63
C GLY A 26 3.92 4.12 4.75
N PHE A 27 2.78 3.63 5.24
CA PHE A 27 2.72 2.55 6.24
C PHE A 27 3.28 1.23 5.69
N ALA A 28 2.81 0.79 4.53
CA ALA A 28 3.22 -0.47 3.91
C ALA A 28 4.72 -0.48 3.54
N ASN A 29 5.31 0.69 3.25
CA ASN A 29 6.74 0.82 2.96
C ASN A 29 7.61 0.46 4.18
N TYR A 30 7.13 0.68 5.41
CA TYR A 30 7.82 0.24 6.62
C TYR A 30 7.93 -1.30 6.68
N TYR A 31 6.94 -2.02 6.13
CA TYR A 31 6.88 -3.48 6.12
C TYR A 31 7.39 -4.12 4.83
N ARG A 32 7.98 -3.35 3.90
CA ARG A 32 8.35 -3.82 2.55
C ARG A 32 9.26 -5.06 2.53
N THR A 33 10.12 -5.22 3.53
CA THR A 33 11.05 -6.37 3.65
C THR A 33 10.33 -7.67 4.05
N PHE A 34 9.12 -7.56 4.60
CA PHE A 34 8.28 -8.69 5.02
C PHE A 34 7.22 -9.04 3.97
N ILE A 35 7.09 -8.23 2.91
CA ILE A 35 6.10 -8.40 1.85
C ILE A 35 6.82 -8.88 0.58
N ALA A 36 6.59 -10.15 0.22
CA ALA A 36 7.11 -10.70 -1.03
C ALA A 36 6.60 -9.89 -2.23
N ASP A 37 7.52 -9.57 -3.14
CA ASP A 37 7.25 -8.79 -4.36
C ASP A 37 6.61 -7.42 -4.08
N TYR A 38 6.95 -6.77 -2.96
CA TYR A 38 6.37 -5.49 -2.54
C TYR A 38 6.33 -4.45 -3.68
N ALA A 39 7.44 -4.28 -4.40
CA ALA A 39 7.52 -3.32 -5.50
C ALA A 39 6.51 -3.65 -6.61
N HIS A 40 6.39 -4.92 -7.02
CA HIS A 40 5.46 -5.35 -8.04
C HIS A 40 4.00 -5.15 -7.59
N ARG A 41 3.69 -5.51 -6.33
CA ARG A 41 2.34 -5.38 -5.76
C ARG A 41 1.90 -3.92 -5.56
N THR A 42 2.83 -3.04 -5.21
CA THR A 42 2.52 -1.62 -4.98
C THR A 42 2.62 -0.75 -6.23
N THR A 43 3.26 -1.20 -7.30
CA THR A 43 3.32 -0.50 -8.59
C THR A 43 1.96 0.04 -9.09
N PRO A 44 0.89 -0.76 -9.17
CA PRO A 44 -0.42 -0.26 -9.59
C PRO A 44 -0.97 0.80 -8.63
N LEU A 45 -0.74 0.66 -7.33
CA LEU A 45 -1.15 1.63 -6.31
C LEU A 45 -0.40 2.96 -6.47
N THR A 46 0.91 2.92 -6.69
CA THR A 46 1.72 4.12 -6.93
C THR A 46 1.31 4.82 -8.22
N ARG A 47 0.79 4.10 -9.23
CA ARG A 47 0.20 4.71 -10.45
C ARG A 47 -1.10 5.46 -10.17
N LEU A 48 -1.92 5.00 -9.22
CA LEU A 48 -3.14 5.69 -8.80
C LEU A 48 -2.86 7.01 -8.06
N LEU A 49 -1.66 7.18 -7.51
CA LEU A 49 -1.23 8.45 -6.91
C LEU A 49 -0.86 9.53 -7.93
N ARG A 50 -0.75 9.19 -9.22
CA ARG A 50 -0.38 10.17 -10.25
C ARG A 50 -1.53 11.17 -10.46
N PRO A 51 -1.24 12.47 -10.61
CA PRO A 51 -2.28 13.50 -10.75
C PRO A 51 -3.28 13.23 -11.87
N LYS A 52 -2.79 12.65 -12.97
CA LYS A 52 -3.53 12.35 -14.20
C LYS A 52 -4.38 11.06 -14.13
N THR A 53 -4.26 10.27 -13.07
CA THR A 53 -5.01 9.00 -12.94
C THR A 53 -6.23 9.22 -12.05
N PRO A 54 -7.48 9.19 -12.56
CA PRO A 54 -8.66 9.31 -11.71
C PRO A 54 -8.65 8.21 -10.65
N PHE A 55 -8.90 8.60 -9.40
CA PHE A 55 -9.12 7.67 -8.30
C PHE A 55 -10.63 7.46 -8.23
N SER A 56 -11.13 6.48 -8.98
CA SER A 56 -12.56 6.20 -9.12
C SER A 56 -12.83 4.70 -9.08
#